data_AF-A0A1I2Q6T0-F1
#
_entry.id   AF-A0A1I2Q6T0-F1
#
_cell.length_a   1.000
_cell.length_b   1.000
_cell.length_c   1.000
_cell.angle_alpha   90.00
_cell.angle_beta   90.00
_cell.angle_gamma   90.00
#
_symmetry.space_group_name_H-M   'P 1'
#
loop_
_entity.id
_entity.type
_entity.pdbx_description
1 polymer ?
#
loop_
_entity_poly.entity_id
_entity_poly.type
_entity_poly.pdbx_seq_one_letter_code
_entity_poly.pdbx_strand_id
1 'polypeptide(L)'
;MNNDINFSLTRSSFRYQSVYDKGKPIHNPTDSFSLKHPSMDLGRRAKIFSPFDALRGFNGELYKTEMDVINDFSNNGYEPIEEFP
;
A
#
# COMPACT_ATOMS: atom_id res chain seq x y z
N MET A 1 -27.32 -0.39 -3.54
CA MET A 1 -26.16 -0.11 -2.68
C MET A 1 -25.56 1.18 -3.17
N ASN A 2 -25.93 2.28 -2.52
CA ASN A 2 -25.58 3.63 -2.94
C ASN A 2 -24.31 4.02 -2.20
N ASN A 3 -23.16 3.86 -2.86
CA ASN A 3 -21.91 4.46 -2.44
C ASN A 3 -21.61 5.66 -3.35
N ASP A 4 -22.57 6.59 -3.40
CA ASP A 4 -22.30 7.94 -3.85
C ASP A 4 -21.53 8.61 -2.71
N ILE A 5 -20.22 8.37 -2.69
CA ILE A 5 -19.29 9.12 -1.85
C ILE A 5 -19.50 10.58 -2.25
N ASN A 6 -20.12 11.35 -1.36
CA ASN A 6 -20.42 12.76 -1.48
C ASN A 6 -19.27 13.52 -2.15
N PHE A 7 -19.36 13.71 -3.47
CA PHE A 7 -18.52 14.61 -4.28
C PHE A 7 -18.93 16.08 -4.03
N SER A 8 -19.29 16.39 -2.79
CA SER A 8 -19.88 17.65 -2.36
C SER A 8 -19.14 18.26 -1.16
N LEU A 9 -17.88 17.88 -0.93
CA LEU A 9 -16.93 18.94 -0.58
C LEU A 9 -16.88 19.84 -1.81
N THR A 10 -17.75 20.84 -1.80
CA THR A 10 -17.95 21.75 -2.92
C THR A 10 -16.59 22.19 -3.41
N ARG A 11 -16.38 22.11 -4.73
CA ARG A 11 -15.19 22.63 -5.40
C ARG A 11 -14.86 24.08 -4.97
N SER A 12 -15.84 24.80 -4.40
CA SER A 12 -15.71 26.13 -3.82
C SER A 12 -14.98 26.23 -2.47
N SER A 13 -14.85 25.15 -1.68
CA SER A 13 -14.19 25.16 -0.36
C SER A 13 -12.76 24.61 -0.37
N PHE A 14 -12.30 24.07 -1.50
CA PHE A 14 -10.93 23.58 -1.62
C PHE A 14 -9.95 24.74 -1.75
N ARG A 15 -9.16 24.99 -0.69
CA ARG A 15 -8.18 26.09 -0.58
C ARG A 15 -7.24 26.24 -1.79
N TYR A 16 -6.95 25.14 -2.49
CA TYR A 16 -6.01 25.10 -3.61
C TYR A 16 -6.69 24.84 -4.95
N GLN A 17 -7.99 25.13 -5.07
CA GLN A 17 -8.73 24.90 -6.31
C GLN A 17 -8.07 25.59 -7.50
N SER A 18 -7.63 26.83 -7.33
CA SER A 18 -6.91 27.60 -8.35
C SER A 18 -5.56 27.02 -8.75
N VAL A 19 -4.93 26.22 -7.89
CA VAL A 19 -3.67 25.50 -8.20
C VAL A 19 -3.98 24.18 -8.90
N TYR A 20 -5.00 23.47 -8.43
CA TYR A 20 -5.46 22.24 -9.06
C TYR A 20 -5.90 22.47 -10.51
N ASP A 21 -6.64 23.55 -10.75
CA ASP A 21 -7.14 23.92 -12.09
C ASP A 21 -6.00 24.26 -13.06
N LYS A 22 -4.81 24.63 -12.57
CA LYS A 22 -3.61 24.84 -13.40
C LYS A 22 -3.00 23.52 -13.91
N GLY A 23 -3.37 22.39 -13.32
CA GLY A 23 -2.87 21.07 -13.72
C GLY A 23 -1.42 20.79 -13.29
N LYS A 24 -0.86 19.69 -13.82
CA LYS A 24 0.54 19.32 -13.58
C LYS A 24 1.46 20.21 -14.40
N PRO A 25 2.60 20.68 -13.84
CA PRO A 25 3.62 21.37 -14.60
C PRO A 25 4.09 20.52 -15.79
N ILE A 26 4.13 21.13 -16.97
CA ILE A 26 4.62 20.49 -18.19
C ILE A 26 6.03 20.99 -18.43
N HIS A 27 7.00 20.09 -18.43
CA HIS A 27 8.41 20.41 -18.67
C HIS A 27 8.88 19.85 -20.00
N ASN A 28 9.65 20.65 -20.74
CA ASN A 28 10.32 20.19 -21.94
C ASN A 28 11.61 19.44 -21.58
N PRO A 29 12.10 18.51 -22.41
CA PRO A 29 13.34 17.78 -22.16
C PRO A 29 14.58 18.69 -22.00
N THR A 30 14.56 19.88 -22.60
CA THR A 30 15.66 20.85 -22.57
C THR A 30 15.49 21.96 -21.52
N ASP A 31 14.41 21.93 -20.74
CA ASP A 31 14.18 22.89 -19.67
C ASP A 31 15.16 22.64 -18.50
N SER A 32 15.50 23.70 -17.75
CA SER A 32 16.39 23.63 -16.60
C SER A 32 15.94 22.61 -15.55
N PHE A 33 14.63 22.38 -15.40
CA PHE A 33 14.11 21.37 -14.47
C PHE A 33 14.50 19.96 -14.91
N SER A 34 14.21 19.61 -16.16
CA SER A 34 14.49 18.29 -16.74
C SER A 34 15.97 17.97 -16.80
N LEU A 35 16.82 18.97 -17.01
CA LEU A 35 18.28 18.82 -17.00
C LEU A 35 18.83 18.49 -15.62
N LYS A 36 18.26 19.10 -14.56
CA LYS A 36 18.65 18.83 -13.16
C LYS A 36 18.06 17.52 -12.63
N HIS A 37 16.88 17.15 -13.13
CA HIS A 37 16.11 15.99 -12.69
C HIS A 37 15.77 15.09 -13.88
N PRO A 38 16.76 14.41 -14.48
CA PRO A 38 16.52 13.53 -15.61
C PRO A 38 15.62 12.35 -15.20
N SER A 39 14.75 11.92 -16.13
CA SER A 39 13.90 10.76 -15.92
C SER A 39 14.75 9.51 -15.71
N MET A 40 14.39 8.70 -14.71
CA MET A 40 15.05 7.43 -14.45
C MET A 40 14.53 6.35 -15.40
N ASP A 41 15.45 5.61 -16.03
CA ASP A 41 15.12 4.47 -16.88
C ASP A 41 14.31 3.38 -16.14
N LEU A 42 13.41 2.71 -16.88
CA LEU A 42 12.48 1.71 -16.36
C LEU A 42 13.19 0.53 -15.69
N GLY A 43 14.30 0.04 -16.26
CA GLY A 43 15.05 -1.08 -15.68
C GLY A 43 15.69 -0.72 -14.34
N ARG A 44 16.21 0.51 -14.22
CA ARG A 44 16.74 1.03 -12.95
C ARG A 44 15.66 1.21 -11.90
N ARG A 45 14.46 1.67 -12.32
CA ARG A 45 13.29 1.77 -11.43
C ARG A 45 12.80 0.40 -10.97
N ALA A 46 12.78 -0.61 -11.82
CA ALA A 46 12.40 -1.97 -11.45
C ALA A 46 13.29 -2.53 -10.33
N LYS A 47 14.59 -2.20 -10.33
CA LYS A 47 15.52 -2.60 -9.27
C LYS A 47 15.16 -2.05 -7.89
N ILE A 48 14.49 -0.89 -7.80
CA ILE A 48 13.98 -0.33 -6.54
C ILE A 48 12.91 -1.25 -5.94
N PHE A 49 12.12 -1.89 -6.79
CA PHE A 49 11.00 -2.75 -6.38
C PHE A 49 11.38 -4.23 -6.27
N SER A 50 12.52 -4.63 -6.83
CA SER A 50 13.02 -6.02 -6.81
C SER A 50 13.05 -6.66 -5.40
N PRO A 51 13.40 -5.95 -4.30
CA PRO A 51 13.33 -6.55 -2.96
C PRO A 51 11.91 -6.91 -2.51
N PHE A 52 10.89 -6.23 -3.03
CA PHE A 52 9.50 -6.46 -2.65
C PHE A 52 8.83 -7.58 -3.46
N ASP A 53 9.40 -7.97 -4.60
CA ASP A 53 8.91 -9.13 -5.37
C ASP A 53 8.96 -10.42 -4.52
N ALA A 54 9.96 -10.55 -3.66
CA ALA A 54 10.08 -11.68 -2.72
C ALA A 54 8.95 -11.73 -1.68
N LEU A 55 8.26 -10.60 -1.45
CA LEU A 55 7.11 -10.52 -0.53
C LEU A 55 5.78 -10.86 -1.20
N ARG A 56 5.78 -11.15 -2.51
CA ARG A 56 4.57 -11.53 -3.22
C ARG A 56 4.09 -12.90 -2.72
N GLY A 57 2.91 -12.95 -2.11
CA GLY A 57 2.35 -14.17 -1.56
C GLY A 57 2.71 -14.42 -0.09
N PHE A 58 3.60 -13.61 0.50
CA PHE A 58 3.99 -13.71 1.91
C PHE A 58 2.78 -13.63 2.86
N ASN A 59 1.82 -12.73 2.61
CA ASN A 59 0.60 -12.62 3.41
C ASN A 59 -0.26 -13.90 3.38
N GLY A 60 -0.27 -14.61 2.24
CA GLY A 60 -1.00 -15.87 2.13
C GLY A 60 -0.32 -17.01 2.89
N GLU A 61 1.01 -17.01 2.93
CA GLU A 61 1.80 -17.96 3.71
C GLU A 61 1.66 -17.69 5.21
N LEU A 62 1.74 -16.43 5.65
CA LEU A 62 1.44 -16.02 7.03
C LEU A 62 0.08 -16.54 7.48
N TYR A 63 -0.98 -16.29 6.69
CA TYR A 63 -2.33 -16.75 7.01
C TYR A 63 -2.43 -18.27 7.16
N LYS A 64 -1.75 -19.04 6.31
CA LYS A 64 -1.70 -20.51 6.45
C LYS A 64 -1.04 -20.93 7.75
N THR A 65 0.13 -20.37 8.06
CA THR A 65 0.86 -20.66 9.31
C THR A 65 0.02 -20.34 10.54
N GLU A 66 -0.67 -19.20 10.55
CA GLU A 66 -1.57 -18.81 11.65
C GLU A 66 -2.72 -19.81 11.84
N MET A 67 -3.32 -20.27 10.73
CA MET A 67 -4.38 -21.27 10.77
C MET A 67 -3.86 -22.63 11.27
N ASP A 68 -2.69 -23.07 10.81
CA ASP A 68 -2.08 -24.33 11.25
C ASP A 68 -1.80 -24.30 12.75
N VAL A 69 -1.22 -23.21 13.25
CA VAL A 69 -0.99 -23.00 14.68
C VAL A 69 -2.30 -23.06 15.49
N ILE A 70 -3.35 -22.38 15.05
CA ILE A 70 -4.67 -22.40 15.73
C ILE A 70 -5.27 -23.82 15.73
N ASN A 71 -5.15 -24.54 14.62
CA ASN A 71 -5.64 -25.90 14.48
C ASN A 71 -4.87 -26.86 15.42
N ASP A 72 -3.55 -26.71 15.52
CA ASP A 72 -2.73 -27.51 16.43
C ASP A 72 -3.10 -27.26 17.91
N PHE A 73 -3.39 -26.02 18.28
CA PHE A 73 -3.85 -25.68 19.63
C PHE A 73 -5.26 -26.19 19.95
N SER A 74 -6.15 -26.25 18.96
CA SER A 74 -7.52 -26.73 19.15
C SER A 74 -7.63 -28.26 19.13
N ASN A 75 -6.75 -28.96 18.40
CA ASN A 75 -6.73 -30.42 18.36
C ASN A 75 -6.04 -31.07 19.58
N ASN A 76 -5.12 -30.37 20.25
CA ASN A 76 -4.34 -30.93 21.36
C ASN A 76 -5.05 -30.96 22.72
N GLY A 77 -6.32 -30.56 22.81
CA GLY A 77 -7.10 -30.64 24.05
C GLY A 77 -6.56 -29.72 25.14
N TYR A 78 -7.32 -28.69 25.50
CA TYR A 78 -7.02 -27.90 26.69
C TYR A 78 -7.26 -28.78 27.93
N GLU A 79 -6.22 -29.39 28.49
CA GLU A 79 -6.25 -29.99 29.82
C GLU A 79 -6.23 -28.83 30.84
N PRO A 80 -7.31 -28.61 31.60
CA PRO A 80 -7.32 -27.60 32.65
C PRO A 80 -6.21 -27.94 33.65
N ILE A 81 -5.36 -26.96 33.97
CA ILE A 81 -4.34 -27.13 34.99
C ILE A 81 -5.08 -27.33 36.32
N GLU A 82 -5.03 -28.54 36.89
CA GLU A 82 -5.56 -28.78 38.23
C GLU A 82 -4.73 -27.96 39.24
N GLU A 83 -5.34 -26.93 39.83
CA GLU A 83 -4.75 -26.25 40.99
C GLU A 83 -4.75 -27.24 42.16
N PHE A 84 -3.58 -27.83 42.44
CA PHE A 84 -3.38 -28.64 43.64
C PHE A 84 -3.59 -27.78 44.89
N PRO A 85 -4.21 -28.34 45.95
CA PRO A 85 -4.53 -27.61 47.17
C PRO A 85 -3.31 -27.14 47.97
#